data_AF-J3LSW4-F1
#
_entry.id   AF-J3LSW4-F1
#
_cell.length_a   1.000
_cell.length_b   1.000
_cell.length_c   1.000
_cell.angle_alpha   90.00
_cell.angle_beta   90.00
_cell.angle_gamma   90.00
#
_symmetry.space_group_name_H-M   'P 1'
#
loop_
_entity.id
_entity.type
_entity.pdbx_description
1 polymer ?
#
loop_
_entity_poly.entity_id
_entity_poly.type
_entity_poly.pdbx_seq_one_letter_code
_entity_poly.pdbx_strand_id
1 'polypeptide(L)'
;MQNQGFMNGVICHQTLFLFTVDKLTFKTSRTLTGNIIVGVSKGFDKKLQLVGVGYRAAVWLFVNVKVEENIRIIVSGYDKSSIGQFAASIKKWRPPEPYKGKGI
;
A
#
# COMPACT_ATOMS: atom_id res chain seq x y z
N MET A 1 33.86 -42.12 -1.96
CA MET A 1 33.06 -43.36 -1.79
C MET A 1 32.70 -43.53 -0.32
N GLN A 2 31.48 -43.16 0.05
CA GLN A 2 30.61 -43.75 1.10
C GLN A 2 29.19 -43.24 0.74
N ASN A 3 28.63 -43.78 -0.36
CA ASN A 3 27.64 -44.85 -0.36
C ASN A 3 26.28 -44.35 0.18
N GLN A 4 25.39 -43.90 -0.71
CA GLN A 4 24.19 -44.64 -1.16
C GLN A 4 23.15 -44.87 -0.04
N GLY A 5 21.98 -44.24 -0.22
CA GLY A 5 20.81 -44.40 0.62
C GLY A 5 19.67 -43.49 0.16
N PHE A 6 19.23 -43.66 -1.08
CA PHE A 6 17.98 -43.09 -1.56
C PHE A 6 16.80 -43.88 -0.95
N MET A 7 15.71 -43.16 -0.67
CA MET A 7 14.33 -43.61 -0.42
C MET A 7 13.91 -43.98 1.01
N ASN A 8 13.18 -43.03 1.65
CA ASN A 8 11.83 -43.24 2.19
C ASN A 8 11.09 -41.88 2.39
N GLY A 9 10.64 -41.27 1.29
CA GLY A 9 9.21 -40.93 1.12
C GLY A 9 8.49 -39.78 1.84
N VAL A 10 9.02 -39.01 2.82
CA VAL A 10 8.19 -37.95 3.48
C VAL A 10 8.87 -36.61 3.82
N ILE A 11 10.19 -36.43 3.70
CA ILE A 11 10.85 -35.22 4.28
C ILE A 11 11.12 -34.09 3.26
N CYS A 12 10.69 -34.19 1.99
CA CYS A 12 11.07 -33.21 0.96
C CYS A 12 10.25 -31.89 0.96
N HIS A 13 9.10 -31.81 1.64
CA HIS A 13 8.22 -30.63 1.54
C HIS A 13 8.31 -29.63 2.71
N GLN A 14 8.93 -29.98 3.84
CA GLN A 14 8.91 -29.10 5.03
C GLN A 14 10.13 -28.15 5.13
N THR A 15 11.31 -28.56 4.66
CA THR A 15 12.56 -27.78 4.81
C THR A 15 12.80 -26.75 3.71
N LEU A 16 12.10 -26.82 2.57
CA LEU A 16 12.14 -25.78 1.53
C LEU A 16 11.21 -24.58 1.85
N PHE A 17 10.20 -24.80 2.69
CA PHE A 17 9.23 -23.77 3.07
C PHE A 17 9.85 -22.74 4.02
N LEU A 18 10.71 -23.15 4.95
CA LEU A 18 11.40 -22.27 5.90
C LEU A 18 12.40 -21.31 5.23
N PHE A 19 13.16 -21.76 4.22
CA PHE A 19 14.12 -20.89 3.50
C PHE A 19 13.45 -19.81 2.63
N THR A 20 12.27 -20.11 2.09
CA THR A 20 11.52 -19.15 1.26
C THR A 20 10.81 -18.11 2.12
N VAL A 21 10.25 -18.47 3.28
CA VAL A 21 9.65 -17.50 4.21
C VAL A 21 10.69 -16.56 4.82
N ASP A 22 11.92 -17.02 5.13
CA ASP A 22 12.97 -16.14 5.66
C ASP A 22 13.40 -15.08 4.62
N LYS A 23 13.54 -15.46 3.35
CA LYS A 23 13.84 -14.54 2.25
C LYS A 23 12.74 -13.50 2.02
N LEU A 24 11.47 -13.91 2.10
CA LEU A 24 10.32 -13.03 1.91
C LEU A 24 10.13 -12.08 3.10
N THR A 25 10.30 -12.57 4.32
CA THR A 25 10.19 -11.78 5.56
C THR A 25 11.29 -10.72 5.62
N PHE A 26 12.51 -11.07 5.25
CA PHE A 26 13.60 -10.10 5.17
C PHE A 26 13.37 -8.98 4.15
N LYS A 27 12.78 -9.32 3.00
CA LYS A 27 12.47 -8.34 1.95
C LYS A 27 11.38 -7.37 2.38
N THR A 28 10.36 -7.83 3.10
CA THR A 28 9.28 -7.00 3.64
C THR A 28 9.75 -6.11 4.80
N SER A 29 10.57 -6.62 5.71
CA SER A 29 11.15 -5.80 6.79
C SER A 29 11.99 -4.64 6.26
N ARG A 30 12.80 -4.88 5.22
CA ARG A 30 13.60 -3.83 4.56
C ARG A 30 12.74 -2.73 3.93
N THR A 31 11.62 -3.09 3.29
CA THR A 31 10.74 -2.10 2.64
C THR A 31 9.95 -1.28 3.65
N LEU A 32 9.48 -1.87 4.75
CA LEU A 32 8.79 -1.15 5.82
C LEU A 32 9.70 -0.10 6.47
N THR A 33 10.93 -0.47 6.84
CA THR A 33 11.90 0.46 7.42
C THR A 33 12.27 1.58 6.47
N GLY A 34 12.50 1.26 5.19
CA GLY A 34 12.79 2.29 4.17
C GLY A 34 11.63 3.26 3.96
N ASN A 35 10.39 2.79 4.05
CA ASN A 35 9.22 3.65 3.91
C ASN A 35 9.04 4.61 5.10
N ILE A 36 9.35 4.16 6.33
CA ILE A 36 9.32 5.01 7.53
C ILE A 36 10.38 6.12 7.44
N ILE A 37 11.63 5.78 7.07
CA ILE A 37 12.72 6.75 6.93
C ILE A 37 12.38 7.84 5.90
N VAL A 38 11.83 7.45 4.75
CA VAL A 38 11.40 8.41 3.72
C VAL A 38 10.22 9.25 4.20
N GLY A 39 9.29 8.66 4.95
CA GLY A 39 8.10 9.33 5.49
C GLY A 39 8.40 10.45 6.48
N VAL A 40 9.39 10.26 7.37
CA VAL A 40 9.79 11.29 8.34
C VAL A 40 10.57 12.43 7.68
N SER A 41 11.39 12.14 6.66
CA SER A 41 12.24 13.16 6.01
C SER A 41 11.51 13.98 4.95
N LYS A 42 10.74 13.34 4.06
CA LYS A 42 10.16 14.00 2.87
C LYS A 42 8.62 14.06 2.90
N GLY A 43 7.98 13.26 3.74
CA GLY A 43 6.53 13.06 3.70
C GLY A 43 6.07 12.33 2.44
N PHE A 44 4.80 11.94 2.42
CA PHE A 44 4.16 11.29 1.27
C PHE A 44 2.92 12.05 0.84
N ASP A 45 2.73 12.11 -0.48
CA ASP A 45 1.56 12.73 -1.11
C ASP A 45 0.86 11.74 -2.04
N LYS A 46 -0.48 11.67 -1.98
CA LYS A 46 -1.32 11.02 -2.99
C LYS A 46 -2.30 12.01 -3.59
N LYS A 47 -2.26 12.14 -4.92
CA LYS A 47 -3.17 12.98 -5.70
C LYS A 47 -4.41 12.17 -6.07
N LEU A 48 -5.60 12.66 -5.72
CA LEU A 48 -6.86 12.10 -6.18
C LEU A 48 -7.57 13.15 -7.06
N GLN A 49 -8.13 12.70 -8.18
CA GLN A 49 -8.93 13.53 -9.07
C GLN A 49 -10.41 13.26 -8.79
N LEU A 50 -11.17 14.30 -8.52
CA LEU A 50 -12.59 14.26 -8.22
C LEU A 50 -13.35 14.76 -9.45
N VAL A 51 -13.96 13.87 -10.24
CA VAL A 51 -14.72 14.30 -11.41
C VAL A 51 -16.16 14.66 -11.00
N GLY A 52 -16.45 15.96 -10.88
CA GLY A 52 -17.76 16.51 -10.50
C GLY A 52 -17.69 17.92 -9.89
N VAL A 53 -18.83 18.51 -9.52
CA VAL A 53 -18.91 19.83 -8.84
C VAL A 53 -19.14 19.67 -7.34
N GLY A 54 -18.47 20.50 -6.52
CA GLY A 54 -18.89 20.80 -5.14
C GLY A 54 -18.30 19.97 -4.01
N TYR A 55 -17.08 19.43 -4.12
CA TYR A 55 -16.47 18.65 -3.04
C TYR A 55 -15.93 19.54 -1.92
N ARG A 56 -16.44 19.36 -0.70
CA ARG A 56 -15.86 19.93 0.53
C ARG A 56 -15.05 18.84 1.22
N ALA A 57 -13.74 19.02 1.33
CA ALA A 57 -12.87 18.06 2.00
C ALA A 57 -13.08 18.15 3.52
N ALA A 58 -13.51 17.04 4.13
CA ALA A 58 -13.50 16.89 5.58
C ALA A 58 -12.10 16.50 6.04
N VAL A 59 -11.57 17.20 7.04
CA VAL A 59 -10.27 16.89 7.65
C VAL A 59 -10.46 15.64 8.51
N TRP A 60 -9.76 14.55 8.17
CA TRP A 60 -9.70 13.36 9.01
C TRP A 60 -8.45 13.46 9.89
N LEU A 61 -8.59 13.15 11.18
CA LEU A 61 -7.50 13.22 12.14
C LEU A 61 -6.27 12.43 11.63
N PHE A 62 -5.08 13.04 11.75
CA PHE A 62 -3.75 12.54 11.38
C PHE A 62 -3.31 12.60 9.90
N VAL A 63 -4.17 13.02 8.96
CA VAL A 63 -3.81 13.16 7.53
C VAL A 63 -4.20 14.54 7.01
N ASN A 64 -3.28 15.25 6.37
CA ASN A 64 -3.51 16.61 5.90
C ASN A 64 -3.99 16.61 4.44
N VAL A 65 -5.22 17.07 4.22
CA VAL A 65 -5.82 17.18 2.90
C VAL A 65 -5.65 18.61 2.40
N LYS A 66 -4.81 18.79 1.37
CA LYS A 66 -4.62 20.06 0.67
C LYS A 66 -5.50 20.07 -0.57
N VAL A 67 -6.30 21.13 -0.72
CA VAL A 67 -7.09 21.37 -1.93
C VAL A 67 -6.31 22.39 -2.76
N GLU A 68 -5.58 21.90 -3.77
CA GLU A 68 -4.80 22.77 -4.68
C GLU A 68 -5.68 23.27 -5.84
N GLU A 69 -6.68 22.48 -6.26
CA GLU A 69 -7.71 22.86 -7.25
C GLU A 69 -9.07 22.24 -6.86
N ASN A 70 -10.18 22.80 -7.35
CA ASN A 70 -11.54 22.30 -7.09
C ASN A 70 -11.74 20.80 -7.45
N ILE A 71 -10.94 20.27 -8.38
CA ILE A 71 -11.03 18.90 -8.91
C ILE A 71 -9.87 18.03 -8.39
N ARG A 72 -8.80 18.61 -7.84
CA ARG A 72 -7.59 17.87 -7.41
C ARG A 72 -7.34 18.04 -5.92
N ILE A 73 -7.41 16.93 -5.19
CA ILE A 73 -7.03 16.88 -3.77
C ILE A 73 -5.69 16.17 -3.61
N ILE A 74 -4.84 16.73 -2.75
CA ILE A 74 -3.58 16.14 -2.33
C ILE A 74 -3.74 15.69 -0.88
N VAL A 75 -3.60 14.39 -0.67
CA VAL A 75 -3.57 13.79 0.66
C VAL A 75 -2.10 13.66 1.07
N SER A 76 -1.68 14.48 2.02
CA SER A 76 -0.33 14.51 2.57
C SER A 76 -0.28 13.86 3.96
N GLY A 77 0.81 13.16 4.28
CA GLY A 77 1.00 12.54 5.60
C GLY A 77 2.35 11.84 5.75
N TYR A 78 2.56 11.26 6.93
CA TYR A 78 3.83 10.63 7.31
C TYR A 78 3.92 9.15 6.93
N ASP A 79 2.80 8.42 6.93
CA ASP A 79 2.76 6.97 6.71
C ASP A 79 2.07 6.59 5.39
N LYS A 80 2.69 5.69 4.60
CA LYS A 80 2.18 5.31 3.27
C LYS A 80 0.96 4.38 3.33
N SER A 81 0.85 3.57 4.39
CA SER A 81 -0.26 2.64 4.58
C SER A 81 -1.55 3.40 4.89
N SER A 82 -1.50 4.33 5.86
CA SER A 82 -2.63 5.18 6.26
C SER A 82 -3.13 6.06 5.10
N ILE A 83 -2.24 6.70 4.34
CA ILE A 83 -2.62 7.48 3.13
C ILE A 83 -3.26 6.56 2.07
N GLY A 84 -2.82 5.31 1.97
CA GLY A 84 -3.43 4.31 1.08
C GLY A 84 -4.81 3.87 1.52
N GLN A 85 -4.99 3.57 2.80
CA GLN A 85 -6.29 3.20 3.35
C GLN A 85 -7.27 4.37 3.26
N PHE A 86 -6.83 5.59 3.54
CA PHE A 86 -7.66 6.79 3.40
C PHE A 86 -8.08 7.03 1.95
N ALA A 87 -7.14 6.97 1.01
CA ALA A 87 -7.45 7.09 -0.42
C ALA A 87 -8.40 5.97 -0.90
N ALA A 88 -8.23 4.74 -0.41
CA ALA A 88 -9.12 3.62 -0.72
C ALA A 88 -10.53 3.82 -0.14
N SER A 89 -10.65 4.34 1.08
CA SER A 89 -11.94 4.68 1.71
C SER A 89 -12.70 5.73 0.90
N ILE A 90 -12.01 6.75 0.38
CA ILE A 90 -12.62 7.77 -0.49
C ILE A 90 -13.11 7.13 -1.80
N LYS A 91 -12.31 6.27 -2.44
CA LYS A 91 -12.69 5.59 -3.68
C LYS A 91 -13.84 4.61 -3.52
N LYS A 92 -13.93 3.96 -2.35
CA LYS A 92 -15.04 3.05 -2.03
C LYS A 92 -16.39 3.77 -1.96
N TRP A 93 -16.40 5.04 -1.54
CA TRP A 93 -17.64 5.81 -1.42
C TRP A 93 -18.25 6.21 -2.78
N ARG A 94 -17.41 6.45 -3.79
CA ARG A 94 -17.86 6.82 -5.16
C ARG A 94 -17.02 6.06 -6.21
N PRO A 95 -17.40 4.81 -6.55
CA PRO A 95 -16.72 4.08 -7.61
C PRO A 95 -16.91 4.79 -8.96
N PRO A 96 -15.92 4.73 -9.87
CA PRO A 96 -16.03 5.33 -11.18
C PRO A 96 -17.10 4.62 -12.01
N GLU A 97 -18.05 5.39 -12.54
CA GLU A 97 -19.09 4.84 -13.40
C GLU A 97 -18.50 4.45 -14.79
N PRO A 98 -18.83 3.26 -15.33
CA PRO A 98 -18.19 2.69 -16.54
C PRO A 98 -18.27 3.55 -17.81
N TYR A 99 -19.27 4.43 -17.92
CA TYR A 99 -19.53 5.19 -19.15
C TYR A 99 -19.50 6.71 -18.97
N LYS A 100 -19.74 7.23 -17.77
CA LYS A 100 -19.84 8.68 -17.53
C LYS A 100 -18.57 9.30 -16.95
N GLY A 101 -17.57 8.50 -16.60
CA GLY A 101 -16.28 8.99 -16.09
C GLY A 101 -16.39 9.83 -14.81
N LYS A 102 -17.57 9.84 -14.15
CA LYS A 102 -17.81 10.51 -12.87
C LYS A 102 -17.36 9.57 -11.76
N GLY A 103 -16.40 9.99 -10.93
CA GLY A 103 -15.74 9.13 -9.94
C GLY A 103 -14.49 9.75 -9.33
N ILE A 104 -13.81 8.97 -8.47
CA ILE A 104 -12.57 9.30 -7.74
C ILE A 104 -11.49 8.23 -7.97
#